data_AF-A0A537D1S9-F1
#
_entry.id   AF-A0A537D1S9-F1
#
_cell.length_a   1.000
_cell.length_b   1.000
_cell.length_c   1.000
_cell.angle_alpha   90.00
_cell.angle_beta   90.00
_cell.angle_gamma   90.00
#
_symmetry.space_group_name_H-M   'P 1'
#
loop_
_entity.id
_entity.type
_entity.pdbx_description
1 polymer ?
#
loop_
_entity_poly.entity_id
_entity_poly.type
_entity_poly.pdbx_seq_one_letter_code
_entity_poly.pdbx_strand_id
1 'polypeptide(L)'
;MSLRDKQLHLCNCNGTMPLDAEALVEILELAGPLPMHTQLCQKELAAFTERSAGDTLVACTQEQARFGEVAVETGKTQRLSFVNIREAAGWSAEARAATPKIAALLAAAALPEPEPV
;
A
#
# COMPACT_ATOMS: atom_id res chain seq x y z
N MET A 1 7.81 9.21 -11.67
CA MET A 1 7.49 7.84 -11.27
C MET A 1 5.99 7.77 -11.06
N SER A 2 5.34 6.79 -11.67
CA SER A 2 3.92 6.51 -11.48
C SER A 2 3.76 5.31 -10.55
N LEU A 3 2.55 5.11 -10.03
CA LEU A 3 2.20 3.92 -9.25
C LEU A 3 2.44 2.61 -10.04
N ARG A 4 2.44 2.69 -11.38
CA ARG A 4 2.75 1.59 -12.30
C ARG A 4 4.18 1.08 -12.22
N ASP A 5 5.11 1.90 -11.74
CA ASP A 5 6.53 1.56 -11.62
C ASP A 5 6.87 0.93 -10.26
N LYS A 6 5.88 0.81 -9.37
CA LYS A 6 6.05 0.40 -7.97
C LYS A 6 5.24 -0.87 -7.66
N GLN A 7 5.76 -1.68 -6.75
CA GLN A 7 5.02 -2.81 -6.18
C GLN A 7 4.08 -2.28 -5.10
N LEU A 8 2.77 -2.34 -5.35
CA LEU A 8 1.75 -1.95 -4.38
C LEU A 8 1.32 -3.15 -3.53
N HIS A 9 1.45 -3.03 -2.21
CA HIS A 9 0.81 -3.94 -1.25
C HIS A 9 -0.42 -3.29 -0.63
N LEU A 10 -1.59 -3.87 -0.89
CA LEU A 10 -2.86 -3.47 -0.28
C LEU A 10 -3.18 -4.36 0.92
N CYS A 11 -3.55 -3.76 2.07
CA CYS A 11 -3.92 -4.51 3.27
C CYS A 11 -5.23 -3.98 3.85
N ASN A 12 -6.18 -4.86 4.16
CA ASN A 12 -7.47 -4.49 4.77
C ASN A 12 -7.45 -4.44 6.31
N CYS A 13 -6.28 -4.58 6.93
CA CYS A 13 -6.05 -4.52 8.37
C CYS A 13 -7.03 -5.42 9.16
N ASN A 14 -6.94 -6.72 8.94
CA ASN A 14 -7.76 -7.76 9.58
C ASN A 14 -9.27 -7.64 9.26
N GLY A 15 -9.59 -7.23 8.03
CA GLY A 15 -10.97 -7.05 7.56
C GLY A 15 -11.69 -5.85 8.17
N THR A 16 -10.97 -4.93 8.82
CA THR A 16 -11.57 -3.76 9.47
C THR A 16 -11.88 -2.61 8.50
N MET A 17 -11.46 -2.73 7.24
CA MET A 17 -11.72 -1.76 6.18
C MET A 17 -12.46 -2.43 5.00
N PRO A 18 -13.57 -1.85 4.51
CA PRO A 18 -14.29 -2.35 3.35
C PRO A 18 -13.60 -1.90 2.04
N LEU A 19 -12.44 -2.48 1.72
CA LEU A 19 -11.69 -2.15 0.51
C LEU A 19 -12.24 -2.86 -0.74
N ASP A 20 -12.15 -2.18 -1.87
CA ASP A 20 -12.50 -2.72 -3.19
C ASP A 20 -11.26 -2.72 -4.09
N ALA A 21 -10.59 -3.87 -4.18
CA ALA A 21 -9.36 -4.00 -4.95
C ALA A 21 -9.59 -3.92 -6.47
N GLU A 22 -10.75 -4.36 -6.96
CA GLU A 22 -11.08 -4.35 -8.39
C GLU A 22 -11.32 -2.92 -8.86
N ALA A 23 -12.12 -2.15 -8.12
CA ALA A 23 -12.34 -0.74 -8.42
C ALA A 23 -11.03 0.07 -8.32
N LEU A 24 -10.14 -0.26 -7.38
CA LEU A 24 -8.82 0.38 -7.30
C LEU A 24 -7.95 0.07 -8.53
N VAL A 25 -7.97 -1.15 -9.04
CA VAL A 25 -7.26 -1.52 -10.28
C VAL A 25 -7.78 -0.71 -11.47
N GLU A 26 -9.10 -0.55 -11.58
CA GLU A 26 -9.73 0.23 -12.64
C GLU A 26 -9.36 1.71 -12.56
N ILE A 27 -9.58 2.36 -11.40
CA ILE A 27 -9.34 3.80 -11.21
C ILE A 27 -7.87 4.16 -11.38
N LEU A 28 -6.96 3.31 -10.90
CA LEU A 28 -5.51 3.53 -10.98
C LEU A 28 -4.90 3.03 -12.30
N GLU A 29 -5.72 2.41 -13.17
CA GLU A 29 -5.30 1.84 -14.44
C GLU A 29 -4.06 0.92 -14.28
N LEU A 30 -4.16 -0.04 -13.34
CA LEU A 30 -3.07 -0.98 -13.05
C LEU A 30 -3.05 -2.12 -14.08
N ALA A 31 -1.85 -2.57 -14.45
CA ALA A 31 -1.66 -3.57 -15.50
C ALA A 31 -2.08 -5.00 -15.10
N GLY A 32 -2.48 -5.23 -13.84
CA GLY A 32 -2.83 -6.55 -13.34
C GLY A 32 -3.62 -6.49 -12.04
N PRO A 33 -4.05 -7.66 -11.53
CA PRO A 33 -4.82 -7.72 -10.28
C PRO A 33 -3.99 -7.14 -9.14
N LEU A 34 -4.67 -6.48 -8.21
CA LEU A 34 -4.09 -5.95 -6.98
C LEU A 34 -4.41 -6.91 -5.82
N PRO A 35 -3.45 -7.73 -5.38
CA PRO A 35 -3.72 -8.66 -4.29
C PRO A 35 -3.94 -7.90 -2.99
N MET A 36 -5.05 -8.21 -2.35
CA MET A 36 -5.41 -7.68 -1.06
C MET A 36 -5.00 -8.68 0.03
N HIS A 37 -4.22 -8.18 0.98
CA HIS A 37 -3.81 -8.91 2.16
C HIS A 37 -4.74 -8.61 3.33
N THR A 38 -4.85 -9.54 4.27
CA THR A 38 -5.65 -9.38 5.48
C THR A 38 -4.80 -9.02 6.70
N GLN A 39 -3.63 -9.64 6.83
CA GLN A 39 -2.70 -9.53 7.93
C GLN A 39 -1.26 -9.41 7.40
N LEU A 40 -1.04 -8.48 6.46
CA LEU A 40 0.26 -8.26 5.81
C LEU A 40 1.42 -8.08 6.79
N CYS A 41 1.22 -7.31 7.86
CA CYS A 41 2.26 -7.07 8.86
C CYS A 41 2.43 -8.22 9.87
N GLN A 42 1.67 -9.31 9.75
CA GLN A 42 1.66 -10.42 10.69
C GLN A 42 1.84 -11.75 9.95
N LYS A 43 0.76 -12.49 9.72
CA LYS A 43 0.80 -13.84 9.14
C LYS A 43 1.20 -13.87 7.67
N GLU A 44 1.02 -12.76 6.96
CA GLU A 44 1.30 -12.66 5.52
C GLU A 44 2.59 -11.89 5.21
N LEU A 45 3.47 -11.71 6.20
CA LEU A 45 4.68 -10.91 6.06
C LEU A 45 5.66 -11.46 5.01
N ALA A 46 5.64 -12.77 4.75
CA ALA A 46 6.40 -13.38 3.67
C ALA A 46 6.00 -12.84 2.27
N ALA A 47 4.73 -12.49 2.07
CA ALA A 47 4.26 -11.93 0.80
C ALA A 47 4.92 -10.58 0.49
N PHE A 48 5.27 -9.80 1.52
CA PHE A 48 6.03 -8.56 1.38
C PHE A 48 7.47 -8.82 0.89
N THR A 49 8.15 -9.82 1.42
CA THR A 49 9.56 -10.09 1.09
C THR A 49 9.73 -10.73 -0.29
N GLU A 50 8.81 -11.62 -0.67
CA GLU A 50 8.81 -12.32 -1.96
C GLU A 50 8.56 -11.37 -3.14
N ARG A 51 7.68 -10.37 -2.96
CA ARG A 51 7.24 -9.49 -4.06
C ARG A 51 8.02 -8.18 -4.18
N SER A 52 8.95 -7.93 -3.28
CA SER A 52 9.76 -6.71 -3.26
C SER A 52 10.96 -6.77 -4.21
N ALA A 53 10.72 -6.79 -5.52
CA ALA A 53 11.78 -6.78 -6.56
C ALA A 53 12.09 -5.37 -7.10
N GLY A 54 11.32 -4.36 -6.73
CA GLY A 54 11.50 -2.95 -7.09
C GLY A 54 10.88 -2.05 -6.02
N ASP A 55 10.89 -0.73 -6.22
CA ASP A 55 10.32 0.23 -5.27
C ASP A 55 8.93 -0.21 -4.78
N THR A 56 8.77 -0.26 -3.46
CA THR A 56 7.57 -0.80 -2.82
C THR A 56 6.77 0.32 -2.17
N LEU A 57 5.46 0.34 -2.43
CA LEU A 57 4.47 1.16 -1.73
C LEU A 57 3.56 0.25 -0.91
N VAL A 58 3.52 0.45 0.40
CA VAL A 58 2.64 -0.29 1.31
C VAL A 58 1.47 0.61 1.71
N ALA A 59 0.25 0.19 1.37
CA ALA A 59 -0.99 0.89 1.72
C ALA A 59 -1.43 0.55 3.16
N CYS A 60 -0.53 0.78 4.11
CA CYS A 60 -0.74 0.60 5.55
C CYS A 60 0.40 1.27 6.30
N THR A 61 0.13 1.94 7.41
CA THR A 61 1.15 2.56 8.27
C THR A 61 1.24 1.97 9.68
N GLN A 62 0.38 0.99 10.02
CA GLN A 62 0.27 0.43 11.38
C GLN A 62 1.59 -0.13 11.92
N GLU A 63 2.26 -1.00 11.14
CA GLU A 63 3.52 -1.64 11.54
C GLU A 63 4.66 -1.24 10.58
N GLN A 64 4.76 0.05 10.26
CA GLN A 64 5.79 0.56 9.34
C GLN A 64 7.22 0.19 9.79
N ALA A 65 7.49 0.24 11.11
CA ALA A 65 8.78 -0.17 11.67
C ALA A 65 9.13 -1.63 11.34
N ARG A 66 8.18 -2.55 11.51
CA ARG A 66 8.35 -3.98 11.22
C ARG A 66 8.67 -4.26 9.76
N PHE A 67 8.04 -3.55 8.82
CA PHE A 67 8.38 -3.69 7.40
C PHE A 67 9.80 -3.21 7.10
N GLY A 68 10.24 -2.14 7.77
CA GLY A 68 11.63 -1.66 7.68
C GLY A 68 12.63 -2.67 8.23
N GLU A 69 12.38 -3.22 9.41
CA GLU A 69 13.21 -4.28 10.03
C GLU A 69 13.35 -5.49 9.10
N VAL A 70 12.24 -6.00 8.59
CA VAL A 70 12.21 -7.15 7.68
C VAL A 70 12.93 -6.87 6.37
N ALA A 71 12.80 -5.65 5.82
CA ALA A 71 13.55 -5.26 4.64
C ALA A 71 15.06 -5.31 4.89
N VAL A 72 15.53 -4.82 6.04
CA VAL A 72 16.94 -4.89 6.43
C VAL A 72 17.39 -6.34 6.62
N GLU A 73 16.63 -7.15 7.37
CA GLU A 73 16.93 -8.57 7.62
C GLU A 73 17.05 -9.39 6.33
N THR A 74 16.23 -9.07 5.33
CA THR A 74 16.22 -9.75 4.03
C THR A 74 17.14 -9.12 2.98
N GLY A 75 17.97 -8.15 3.37
CA GLY A 75 18.96 -7.51 2.48
C GLY A 75 18.32 -6.70 1.35
N LYS A 76 17.10 -6.23 1.54
CA LYS A 76 16.34 -5.46 0.55
C LYS A 76 16.80 -4.00 0.55
N THR A 77 17.15 -3.48 -0.63
CA THR A 77 17.71 -2.11 -0.79
C THR A 77 16.80 -1.16 -1.56
N GLN A 78 15.66 -1.64 -2.07
CA GLN A 78 14.68 -0.83 -2.79
C GLN A 78 14.03 0.21 -1.88
N ARG A 79 13.53 1.31 -2.47
CA ARG A 79 12.82 2.33 -1.69
C ARG A 79 11.52 1.75 -1.16
N LEU A 80 11.33 1.87 0.14
CA LEU A 80 10.09 1.50 0.82
C LEU A 80 9.34 2.76 1.22
N SER A 81 8.09 2.85 0.75
CA SER A 81 7.20 3.98 1.00
C SER A 81 5.88 3.48 1.57
N PHE A 82 5.20 4.35 2.33
CA PHE A 82 3.99 4.00 3.05
C PHE A 82 2.94 5.06 2.85
N VAL A 83 1.69 4.63 2.80
CA VAL A 83 0.55 5.54 2.75
C VAL A 83 -0.53 5.09 3.72
N ASN A 84 -0.98 6.03 4.54
CA ASN A 84 -2.05 5.77 5.49
C ASN A 84 -3.39 5.83 4.77
N ILE A 85 -3.92 4.67 4.39
CA ILE A 85 -5.31 4.55 3.89
C ILE A 85 -6.30 4.16 4.99
N ARG A 86 -5.81 3.77 6.18
CA ARG A 86 -6.64 3.26 7.27
C ARG A 86 -7.28 4.41 8.02
N GLU A 87 -6.51 5.19 8.76
CA GLU A 87 -7.03 6.36 9.48
C GLU A 87 -7.53 7.43 8.50
N ALA A 88 -6.89 7.58 7.34
CA ALA A 88 -7.26 8.65 6.41
C ALA A 88 -8.54 8.36 5.61
N ALA A 89 -8.99 7.09 5.53
CA ALA A 89 -10.14 6.71 4.71
C ALA A 89 -10.91 5.49 5.24
N GLY A 90 -10.25 4.34 5.38
CA GLY A 90 -10.91 3.06 5.65
C GLY A 90 -11.55 2.92 7.04
N TRP A 91 -11.11 3.69 8.03
CA TRP A 91 -11.73 3.84 9.35
C TRP A 91 -12.50 5.16 9.45
N SER A 92 -13.52 5.29 8.62
CA SER A 92 -14.43 6.43 8.62
C SER A 92 -15.88 6.00 8.47
N ALA A 93 -16.82 6.89 8.80
CA ALA A 93 -18.24 6.66 8.54
C ALA A 93 -18.54 6.48 7.04
N GLU A 94 -17.70 7.04 6.17
CA GLU A 94 -17.82 7.03 4.72
C GLU A 94 -16.98 5.92 4.06
N ALA A 95 -16.42 4.98 4.83
CA ALA A 95 -15.42 4.02 4.35
C ALA A 95 -15.87 3.23 3.11
N ARG A 96 -17.15 2.86 3.01
CA ARG A 96 -17.71 2.14 1.86
C ARG A 96 -17.73 2.96 0.57
N ALA A 97 -17.74 4.29 0.66
CA ALA A 97 -17.66 5.21 -0.46
C ALA A 97 -16.25 5.79 -0.66
N ALA A 98 -15.28 5.35 0.14
CA ALA A 98 -13.95 5.96 0.19
C ALA A 98 -13.00 5.49 -0.92
N THR A 99 -13.40 4.59 -1.81
CA THR A 99 -12.53 4.04 -2.88
C THR A 99 -11.87 5.14 -3.72
N PRO A 100 -12.56 6.20 -4.20
CA PRO A 100 -11.90 7.29 -4.94
C PRO A 100 -10.86 8.04 -4.11
N LYS A 101 -11.14 8.24 -2.80
CA LYS A 101 -10.19 8.86 -1.87
C LYS A 101 -8.96 8.00 -1.65
N ILE A 102 -9.15 6.69 -1.48
CA ILE A 102 -8.05 5.73 -1.34
C ILE A 102 -7.20 5.71 -2.61
N ALA A 103 -7.80 5.69 -3.80
CA ALA A 103 -7.08 5.80 -5.07
C ALA A 103 -6.25 7.10 -5.14
N ALA A 104 -6.82 8.24 -4.76
CA ALA A 104 -6.11 9.51 -4.73
C ALA A 104 -4.91 9.51 -3.76
N LEU A 105 -5.09 8.93 -2.56
CA LEU A 105 -4.01 8.78 -1.57
C LEU A 105 -2.88 7.90 -2.10
N LEU A 106 -3.22 6.76 -2.71
CA LEU A 106 -2.26 5.86 -3.33
C LEU A 106 -1.47 6.57 -4.44
N ALA A 107 -2.18 7.24 -5.35
CA ALA A 107 -1.56 7.97 -6.46
C ALA A 107 -0.62 9.08 -5.96
N ALA A 108 -1.06 9.86 -4.97
CA ALA A 108 -0.23 10.90 -4.36
C ALA A 108 1.04 10.34 -3.73
N ALA A 109 0.95 9.19 -3.05
CA ALA A 109 2.10 8.54 -2.43
C ALA A 109 3.12 7.95 -3.43
N ALA A 110 2.73 7.74 -4.68
CA ALA A 110 3.66 7.30 -5.73
C ALA A 110 4.40 8.45 -6.42
N LEU A 111 4.00 9.71 -6.19
CA LEU A 111 4.70 10.86 -6.74
C LEU A 111 6.10 11.00 -6.12
N PRO A 112 7.06 11.57 -6.85
CA PRO A 112 8.35 11.97 -6.27
C PRO A 112 8.14 12.89 -5.07
N GLU A 113 9.08 12.86 -4.12
CA GLU A 113 9.06 13.84 -3.04
C GLU A 113 9.20 15.25 -3.63
N PRO A 114 8.44 16.23 -3.10
CA PRO A 114 8.52 17.61 -3.57
C PRO A 114 9.93 18.16 -3.34
N GLU A 115 10.39 19.05 -4.22
CA GLU A 115 11.65 19.76 -3.99
C GLU A 115 11.54 20.60 -2.71
N PRO A 116 12.58 20.58 -1.86
CA PRO A 116 12.60 21.41 -0.66
C PRO A 116 12.56 22.88 -1.07
N VAL A 117 11.67 23.64 -0.43
CA VAL A 117 11.55 25.10 -0.58
C VAL A 117 12.59 25.85 0.23
#